data_AF-A0A139H2E5-F1
#
_entry.id   AF-A0A139H2E5-F1
#
_cell.length_a   1.000
_cell.length_b   1.000
_cell.length_c   1.000
_cell.angle_alpha   90.00
_cell.angle_beta   90.00
_cell.angle_gamma   90.00
#
_symmetry.space_group_name_H-M   'P 1'
#
loop_
_entity.id
_entity.type
_entity.pdbx_description
1 polymer ?
#
loop_
_entity_poly.entity_id
_entity_poly.type
_entity_poly.pdbx_seq_one_letter_code
_entity_poly.pdbx_strand_id
1 'polypeptide(L)'
;MSLEKLGNDAQRYVDTARRFILAHLPEDRNTRLFLAGGSLSVAGIVLCPLLHYAILGRQLLHTYPNASSRCASLECGELSSLPKDLVENPKQYRIVHDKVTKPIPELTLALSEDSREDFTKMLRYNMELFTRTPQGWIGWLAFNDFRHTFSKEHIESLDFVEGDLVNGLYEVVKRTAVGVEFQINPPPKFNPGIEGRLIIQLRPRNHGAVLQTETIQWSHHDKRLTHLPLESKFISFLHNWAERWIAVKGANYLLSISQ
;
A
#
# COMPACT_ATOMS: atom_id res chain seq x y z
N MET A 1 -1.68 -23.89 17.45
CA MET A 1 -1.24 -23.18 18.68
C MET A 1 -2.48 -22.52 19.28
N SER A 2 -2.93 -22.91 20.48
CA SER A 2 -4.22 -22.44 21.01
C SER A 2 -4.14 -20.98 21.48
N LEU A 3 -5.26 -20.26 21.40
CA LEU A 3 -5.38 -18.87 21.84
C LEU A 3 -5.02 -18.68 23.33
N GLU A 4 -5.30 -19.68 24.17
CA GLU A 4 -4.90 -19.71 25.59
C GLU A 4 -3.38 -19.71 25.76
N LYS A 5 -2.66 -20.47 24.92
CA LYS A 5 -1.19 -20.50 24.99
C LYS A 5 -0.60 -19.14 24.63
N LEU A 6 -1.17 -18.47 23.63
CA LEU A 6 -0.74 -17.12 23.22
C LEU A 6 -1.01 -16.08 24.32
N GLY A 7 -2.17 -16.19 25.00
CA GLY A 7 -2.53 -15.32 26.13
C GLY A 7 -1.61 -15.52 27.33
N ASN A 8 -1.30 -16.77 27.68
CA ASN A 8 -0.42 -17.09 28.80
C ASN A 8 1.03 -16.65 28.53
N ASP A 9 1.51 -16.82 27.29
CA ASP A 9 2.85 -16.36 26.91
C ASP A 9 2.92 -14.82 26.93
N ALA A 10 1.92 -14.12 26.40
CA ALA A 10 1.86 -12.66 26.45
C ALA A 10 1.84 -12.13 27.90
N GLN A 11 1.04 -12.73 28.78
CA GLN A 11 0.97 -12.36 30.19
C GLN A 11 2.33 -12.51 30.88
N ARG A 12 3.04 -13.62 30.59
CA ARG A 12 4.39 -13.87 31.12
C ARG A 12 5.40 -12.81 30.67
N TYR A 13 5.34 -12.35 29.42
CA TYR A 13 6.20 -11.27 28.94
C TYR A 13 5.88 -9.94 29.61
N VAL A 14 4.59 -9.62 29.78
CA VAL A 14 4.15 -8.42 30.51
C VAL A 14 4.66 -8.42 31.95
N ASP A 15 4.54 -9.55 32.66
CA ASP A 15 5.00 -9.66 34.05
C ASP A 15 6.52 -9.62 34.19
N THR A 16 7.24 -10.10 33.18
CA THR A 16 8.71 -10.03 33.14
C THR A 16 9.17 -8.60 32.88
N ALA A 17 8.58 -7.92 31.91
CA ALA A 17 8.85 -6.51 31.64
C ALA A 17 8.49 -5.62 32.85
N ARG A 18 7.35 -5.87 33.49
CA ARG A 18 6.92 -5.15 34.69
C ARG A 18 7.94 -5.29 35.83
N ARG A 19 8.40 -6.50 36.12
CA ARG A 19 9.41 -6.74 37.17
C ARG A 19 10.74 -6.08 36.85
N PHE A 20 11.19 -6.17 35.60
CA PHE A 20 12.42 -5.51 35.15
C PHE A 20 12.35 -4.00 35.31
N ILE A 21 11.24 -3.38 34.87
CA ILE A 21 10.99 -1.94 34.98
C ILE A 21 10.95 -1.52 36.46
N LEU A 22 10.21 -2.24 37.31
CA LEU A 22 10.12 -1.92 38.73
C LEU A 22 11.47 -2.05 39.46
N ALA A 23 12.33 -2.99 39.04
CA ALA A 23 13.66 -3.18 39.63
C ALA A 23 14.67 -2.09 39.22
N HIS A 24 14.45 -1.38 38.11
CA HIS A 24 15.36 -0.35 37.59
C HIS A 24 14.78 1.07 37.65
N LEU A 25 13.59 1.24 38.24
CA LEU A 25 12.95 2.53 38.41
C LEU A 25 13.55 3.29 39.61
N PRO A 26 14.02 4.53 39.43
CA PRO A 26 14.51 5.38 40.52
C PRO A 26 13.46 5.57 41.61
N GLU A 27 13.86 5.74 42.87
CA GLU A 27 12.92 5.97 43.99
C GLU A 27 12.20 7.31 43.94
N ASP A 28 12.82 8.31 43.30
CA ASP A 28 12.26 9.65 43.17
C ASP A 28 10.95 9.68 42.35
N ARG A 29 9.93 10.32 42.93
CA ARG A 29 8.57 10.39 42.37
C ARG A 29 8.54 11.13 41.03
N ASN A 30 9.31 12.21 40.89
CA ASN A 30 9.31 13.03 39.67
C ASN A 30 9.98 12.27 38.51
N THR A 31 11.05 11.55 38.80
CA THR A 31 11.74 10.68 37.84
C THR A 31 10.87 9.51 37.40
N ARG A 32 10.10 8.90 38.32
CA ARG A 32 9.10 7.88 37.97
C ARG A 32 8.00 8.40 37.05
N LEU A 33 7.47 9.60 37.31
CA LEU A 33 6.45 10.23 36.46
C LEU A 33 7.00 10.55 35.07
N PHE A 34 8.23 11.07 34.99
CA PHE A 34 8.88 11.34 33.71
C PHE A 34 9.15 10.06 32.92
N LEU A 35 9.66 9.00 33.56
CA LEU A 35 9.89 7.71 32.92
C LEU A 35 8.59 7.01 32.53
N ALA A 36 7.53 7.10 33.34
CA ALA A 36 6.21 6.57 33.02
C ALA A 36 5.60 7.32 31.81
N GLY A 37 5.68 8.66 31.80
CA GLY A 37 5.24 9.48 30.67
C GLY A 37 6.03 9.19 29.40
N GLY A 38 7.35 9.05 29.50
CA GLY A 38 8.23 8.66 28.40
C GLY A 38 7.91 7.25 27.87
N SER A 39 7.72 6.28 28.77
CA SER A 39 7.39 4.89 28.42
C SER A 39 6.02 4.79 27.76
N LEU A 40 4.99 5.50 28.26
CA LEU A 40 3.67 5.59 27.64
C LEU A 40 3.74 6.23 26.25
N SER A 41 4.57 7.26 26.09
CA SER A 41 4.75 7.93 24.79
C SER A 41 5.41 7.00 23.78
N VAL A 42 6.49 6.30 24.16
CA VAL A 42 7.17 5.32 23.29
C VAL A 42 6.26 4.13 22.98
N ALA A 43 5.55 3.61 24.00
CA ALA A 43 4.58 2.55 23.82
C ALA A 43 3.44 2.98 22.88
N GLY A 44 2.93 4.21 22.99
CA GLY A 44 1.95 4.75 22.06
C GLY A 44 2.50 4.83 20.63
N ILE A 45 3.70 5.38 20.44
CA ILE A 45 4.35 5.53 19.13
C ILE A 45 4.58 4.18 18.44
N VAL A 46 4.86 3.11 19.20
CA VAL A 46 5.12 1.78 18.62
C VAL A 46 3.85 0.93 18.53
N LEU A 47 3.06 0.85 19.61
CA LEU A 47 1.90 -0.03 19.68
C LEU A 47 0.73 0.50 18.86
N CYS A 48 0.51 1.82 18.77
CA CYS A 48 -0.62 2.35 18.00
C CYS A 48 -0.49 2.05 16.50
N PRO A 49 0.67 2.26 15.82
CA PRO A 49 0.82 1.86 14.43
C PRO A 49 0.70 0.34 14.21
N LEU A 50 1.22 -0.48 15.13
CA LEU A 50 1.10 -1.93 15.05
C LEU A 50 -0.36 -2.40 15.22
N LEU A 51 -1.08 -1.83 16.18
CA LEU A 51 -2.50 -2.10 16.38
C LEU A 51 -3.32 -1.65 15.17
N HIS A 52 -3.05 -0.45 14.64
CA HIS A 52 -3.71 0.05 13.44
C HIS A 52 -3.43 -0.86 12.23
N TYR A 53 -2.18 -1.28 12.03
CA TYR A 53 -1.80 -2.26 11.00
C TYR A 53 -2.55 -3.60 11.15
N ALA A 54 -2.69 -4.09 12.38
CA ALA A 54 -3.43 -5.32 12.67
C ALA A 54 -4.94 -5.17 12.39
N ILE A 55 -5.54 -4.04 12.74
CA ILE A 55 -6.96 -3.74 12.47
C ILE A 55 -7.22 -3.65 10.96
N LEU A 56 -6.35 -2.97 10.21
CA LEU A 56 -6.46 -2.90 8.75
C LEU A 56 -6.35 -4.29 8.12
N GLY A 57 -5.40 -5.11 8.59
CA GLY A 57 -5.19 -6.48 8.09
C GLY A 57 -6.37 -7.43 8.32
N ARG A 58 -7.31 -7.10 9.21
CA ARG A 58 -8.55 -7.89 9.39
C ARG A 58 -9.64 -7.57 8.38
N GLN A 59 -9.51 -6.44 7.67
CA GLN A 59 -10.54 -5.94 6.74
C GLN A 59 -10.25 -6.29 5.28
N LEU A 60 -9.08 -6.84 4.99
CA LEU A 60 -8.57 -7.09 3.63
C LEU A 60 -7.80 -8.40 3.58
N LEU A 61 -7.61 -8.90 2.36
CA LEU A 61 -6.72 -10.00 2.06
C LEU A 61 -5.46 -9.46 1.41
N HIS A 62 -4.30 -9.84 1.96
CA HIS A 62 -2.99 -9.49 1.44
C HIS A 62 -2.27 -10.74 0.93
N THR A 63 -1.88 -10.76 -0.33
CA THR A 63 -1.22 -11.90 -0.96
C THR A 63 0.01 -11.47 -1.74
N TYR A 64 0.92 -12.42 -1.96
CA TYR A 64 2.11 -12.25 -2.79
C TYR A 64 2.01 -13.21 -3.98
N PRO A 65 1.39 -12.80 -5.10
CA PRO A 65 1.12 -13.72 -6.19
C PRO A 65 2.42 -14.19 -6.86
N ASN A 66 2.42 -15.46 -7.27
CA ASN A 66 3.56 -16.07 -7.95
C ASN A 66 3.51 -15.81 -9.47
N ALA A 67 4.52 -16.31 -10.21
CA ALA A 67 4.58 -16.17 -11.66
C ALA A 67 3.34 -16.73 -12.37
N SER A 68 2.83 -17.90 -11.96
CA SER A 68 1.65 -18.52 -12.56
C SER A 68 0.40 -17.67 -12.39
N SER A 69 0.20 -17.07 -11.21
CA SER A 69 -0.93 -16.16 -10.97
C SER A 69 -0.86 -14.90 -11.84
N ARG A 70 0.35 -14.39 -12.11
CA ARG A 70 0.55 -13.25 -13.02
C ARG A 70 0.26 -13.61 -14.46
N CYS A 71 0.74 -14.77 -14.93
CA CYS A 71 0.43 -15.26 -16.28
C CYS A 71 -1.09 -15.40 -16.46
N ALA A 72 -1.79 -16.01 -15.50
CA ALA A 72 -3.24 -16.12 -15.54
C ALA A 72 -3.93 -14.75 -15.59
N SER A 73 -3.44 -13.76 -14.85
CA SER A 73 -4.00 -12.39 -14.86
C SER A 73 -3.79 -11.70 -16.23
N LEU A 74 -2.66 -11.95 -16.90
CA LEU A 74 -2.38 -11.48 -18.26
C LEU A 74 -3.29 -12.18 -19.29
N GLU A 75 -3.42 -13.50 -19.21
CA GLU A 75 -4.27 -14.30 -20.10
C GLU A 75 -5.75 -13.92 -20.00
N CYS A 76 -6.22 -13.60 -18.79
CA CYS A 76 -7.58 -13.11 -18.55
C CYS A 76 -7.77 -11.63 -18.89
N GLY A 77 -6.73 -10.92 -19.35
CA GLY A 77 -6.79 -9.49 -19.66
C GLY A 77 -6.97 -8.58 -18.44
N GLU A 78 -6.70 -9.07 -17.24
CA GLU A 78 -6.75 -8.30 -16.00
C GLU A 78 -5.53 -7.39 -15.83
N LEU A 79 -4.42 -7.77 -16.47
CA LEU A 79 -3.21 -6.97 -16.60
C LEU A 79 -2.92 -6.83 -18.10
N SER A 80 -2.57 -5.63 -18.55
CA SER A 80 -2.35 -5.39 -19.98
C SER A 80 -1.08 -4.62 -20.29
N SER A 81 -0.51 -3.88 -19.32
CA SER A 81 0.59 -2.95 -19.57
C SER A 81 1.99 -3.49 -19.21
N LEU A 82 2.12 -4.77 -18.87
CA LEU A 82 3.44 -5.36 -18.55
C LEU A 82 4.31 -5.47 -19.82
N PRO A 83 5.62 -5.15 -19.75
CA PRO A 83 6.51 -5.29 -20.90
C PRO A 83 6.56 -6.73 -21.42
N LYS A 84 6.55 -6.90 -22.76
CA LYS A 84 6.57 -8.24 -23.39
C LYS A 84 7.75 -9.08 -22.91
N ASP A 85 8.93 -8.47 -22.83
CA ASP A 85 10.14 -9.17 -22.42
C ASP A 85 10.07 -9.69 -20.97
N LEU A 86 9.40 -8.96 -20.07
CA LEU A 86 9.17 -9.41 -18.70
C LEU A 86 8.26 -10.66 -18.66
N VAL A 87 7.28 -10.73 -19.57
CA VAL A 87 6.31 -11.82 -19.66
C VAL A 87 6.92 -13.06 -20.31
N GLU A 88 7.69 -12.87 -21.38
CA GLU A 88 8.32 -13.94 -22.15
C GLU A 88 9.56 -14.50 -21.43
N ASN A 89 10.34 -13.64 -20.77
CA ASN A 89 11.62 -13.99 -20.14
C ASN A 89 11.65 -13.70 -18.62
N PRO A 90 10.67 -14.14 -17.80
CA PRO A 90 10.56 -13.73 -16.40
C PRO A 90 11.74 -14.18 -15.54
N LYS A 91 12.51 -15.20 -15.97
CA LYS A 91 13.71 -15.70 -15.28
C LYS A 91 14.91 -14.74 -15.36
N GLN A 92 14.89 -13.78 -16.28
CA GLN A 92 15.93 -12.75 -16.40
C GLN A 92 15.72 -11.59 -15.43
N TYR A 93 14.60 -11.61 -14.70
CA TYR A 93 14.19 -10.55 -13.82
C TYR A 93 14.04 -11.04 -12.39
N ARG A 94 14.45 -10.19 -11.46
CA ARG A 94 14.00 -10.26 -10.08
C ARG A 94 12.66 -9.54 -9.99
N ILE A 95 11.63 -10.20 -9.45
CA ILE A 95 10.27 -9.67 -9.46
C ILE A 95 9.65 -9.81 -8.07
N VAL A 96 9.06 -8.73 -7.58
CA VAL A 96 8.19 -8.70 -6.40
C VAL A 96 6.78 -8.36 -6.86
N HIS A 97 5.80 -9.10 -6.35
CA HIS A 97 4.39 -8.84 -6.61
C HIS A 97 3.64 -8.84 -5.29
N ASP A 98 3.01 -7.71 -5.01
CA ASP A 98 2.18 -7.48 -3.85
C ASP A 98 0.74 -7.22 -4.29
N LYS A 99 -0.23 -7.77 -3.56
CA LYS A 99 -1.65 -7.66 -3.90
C LYS A 99 -2.50 -7.50 -2.65
N VAL A 100 -3.18 -6.37 -2.53
CA VAL A 100 -4.23 -6.13 -1.55
C VAL A 100 -5.60 -6.22 -2.21
N THR A 101 -6.50 -6.96 -1.57
CA THR A 101 -7.92 -7.03 -1.98
C THR A 101 -8.84 -6.70 -0.81
N LYS A 102 -9.78 -5.79 -1.05
CA LYS A 102 -10.82 -5.38 -0.10
C LYS A 102 -12.19 -5.71 -0.70
N PRO A 103 -12.90 -6.70 -0.14
CA PRO A 103 -14.30 -6.95 -0.50
C PRO A 103 -15.17 -5.74 -0.13
N ILE A 104 -16.11 -5.41 -1.01
CA ILE A 104 -17.12 -4.36 -0.85
C ILE A 104 -18.48 -4.97 -1.21
N PRO A 105 -19.07 -5.81 -0.34
CA PRO A 105 -20.31 -6.54 -0.63
C PRO A 105 -21.49 -5.64 -1.01
N GLU A 106 -21.51 -4.41 -0.50
CA GLU A 106 -22.61 -3.45 -0.67
C GLU A 106 -22.55 -2.69 -2.01
N LEU A 107 -21.41 -2.72 -2.71
CA LEU A 107 -21.21 -1.98 -3.95
C LEU A 107 -21.67 -2.79 -5.17
N THR A 108 -22.76 -2.38 -5.80
CA THR A 108 -23.20 -2.96 -7.08
C THR A 108 -22.55 -2.21 -8.23
N LEU A 109 -21.64 -2.86 -8.95
CA LEU A 109 -20.98 -2.28 -10.12
C LEU A 109 -21.85 -2.43 -11.37
N ALA A 110 -22.49 -1.34 -11.78
CA ALA A 110 -22.95 -1.21 -13.16
C ALA A 110 -21.78 -0.67 -13.98
N LEU A 111 -21.38 -1.30 -15.09
CA LEU A 111 -20.34 -0.75 -15.98
C LEU A 111 -20.91 0.45 -16.78
N SER A 112 -21.27 1.53 -16.09
CA SER A 112 -21.83 2.78 -16.61
C SER A 112 -20.84 3.95 -16.51
N GLU A 113 -21.18 5.09 -17.12
CA GLU A 113 -20.42 6.34 -16.96
C GLU A 113 -20.34 6.78 -15.49
N ASP A 114 -21.40 6.58 -14.71
CA ASP A 114 -21.42 6.90 -13.27
C ASP A 114 -20.34 6.14 -12.49
N SER A 115 -20.16 4.84 -12.79
CA SER A 115 -19.11 4.03 -12.16
C SER A 115 -17.71 4.49 -12.56
N ARG A 116 -17.54 5.06 -13.76
CA ARG A 116 -16.26 5.66 -14.15
C ARG A 116 -15.98 6.92 -13.36
N GLU A 117 -16.98 7.78 -13.16
CA GLU A 117 -16.85 9.02 -12.40
C GLU A 117 -16.55 8.73 -10.92
N ASP A 118 -17.30 7.83 -10.28
CA ASP A 118 -17.08 7.41 -8.90
C ASP A 118 -15.71 6.77 -8.72
N PHE A 119 -15.29 5.94 -9.67
CA PHE A 119 -13.96 5.36 -9.66
C PHE A 119 -12.88 6.44 -9.79
N THR A 120 -13.05 7.44 -10.67
CA THR A 120 -12.14 8.59 -10.76
C THR A 120 -12.07 9.37 -9.43
N LYS A 121 -13.22 9.67 -8.79
CA LYS A 121 -13.25 10.33 -7.47
C LYS A 121 -12.48 9.53 -6.42
N MET A 122 -12.66 8.21 -6.40
CA MET A 122 -11.92 7.34 -5.48
C MET A 122 -10.42 7.30 -5.77
N LEU A 123 -10.00 7.34 -7.04
CA LEU A 123 -8.58 7.48 -7.39
C LEU A 123 -7.99 8.80 -6.90
N ARG A 124 -8.68 9.93 -7.09
CA ARG A 124 -8.27 11.24 -6.56
C ARG A 124 -8.09 11.17 -5.04
N TYR A 125 -9.07 10.62 -4.35
CA TYR A 125 -9.05 10.42 -2.90
C TYR A 125 -7.86 9.55 -2.46
N ASN A 126 -7.61 8.42 -3.13
CA ASN A 126 -6.48 7.54 -2.82
C ASN A 126 -5.13 8.21 -3.07
N MET A 127 -4.99 8.95 -4.17
CA MET A 127 -3.75 9.65 -4.50
C MET A 127 -3.50 10.81 -3.55
N GLU A 128 -4.53 11.52 -3.10
CA GLU A 128 -4.42 12.53 -2.03
C GLU A 128 -4.00 11.87 -0.70
N LEU A 129 -4.62 10.73 -0.33
CA LEU A 129 -4.22 10.00 0.87
C LEU A 129 -2.76 9.53 0.81
N PHE A 130 -2.29 9.08 -0.35
CA PHE A 130 -0.89 8.68 -0.54
C PHE A 130 0.08 9.80 -0.17
N THR A 131 -0.22 11.07 -0.52
CA THR A 131 0.63 12.22 -0.17
C THR A 131 0.84 12.39 1.34
N ARG A 132 -0.08 11.86 2.16
CA ARG A 132 -0.04 11.92 3.62
C ARG A 132 0.68 10.72 4.25
N THR A 133 1.15 9.77 3.46
CA THR A 133 1.91 8.61 3.94
C THR A 133 3.40 8.93 4.03
N PRO A 134 4.18 8.21 4.87
CA PRO A 134 5.63 8.35 4.87
C PRO A 134 6.26 8.17 3.48
N GLN A 135 5.73 7.24 2.67
CA GLN A 135 6.18 6.99 1.30
C GLN A 135 5.88 8.18 0.38
N GLY A 136 4.71 8.80 0.50
CA GLY A 136 4.37 10.01 -0.25
C GLY A 136 5.26 11.20 0.09
N TRP A 137 5.57 11.41 1.36
CA TRP A 137 6.51 12.45 1.80
C TRP A 137 7.93 12.25 1.26
N ILE A 138 8.43 11.01 1.31
CA ILE A 138 9.74 10.67 0.73
C ILE A 138 9.74 10.95 -0.78
N GLY A 139 8.66 10.56 -1.48
CA GLY A 139 8.47 10.87 -2.89
C GLY A 139 8.50 12.38 -3.16
N TRP A 140 7.73 13.16 -2.43
CA TRP A 140 7.66 14.61 -2.59
C TRP A 140 9.02 15.30 -2.40
N LEU A 141 9.82 14.83 -1.44
CA LEU A 141 11.20 15.31 -1.25
C LEU A 141 12.14 14.90 -2.39
N ALA A 142 11.94 13.72 -2.98
CA ALA A 142 12.79 13.18 -4.03
C ALA A 142 12.49 13.78 -5.42
N PHE A 143 11.23 14.13 -5.71
CA PHE A 143 10.77 14.61 -7.01
C PHE A 143 10.61 16.14 -7.06
N ASN A 144 11.72 16.86 -6.89
CA ASN A 144 11.72 18.34 -6.82
C ASN A 144 10.98 19.01 -7.99
N ASP A 145 11.22 18.55 -9.22
CA ASP A 145 10.65 19.15 -10.43
C ASP A 145 9.14 18.82 -10.60
N PHE A 146 8.67 17.75 -9.95
CA PHE A 146 7.29 17.27 -10.05
C PHE A 146 6.49 17.47 -8.75
N ARG A 147 6.96 18.29 -7.81
CA ARG A 147 6.27 18.54 -6.53
C ARG A 147 4.84 19.05 -6.70
N HIS A 148 4.57 19.81 -7.76
CA HIS A 148 3.22 20.31 -8.06
C HIS A 148 2.21 19.17 -8.25
N THR A 149 2.66 18.00 -8.72
CA THR A 149 1.80 16.82 -8.95
C THR A 149 1.34 16.10 -7.67
N PHE A 150 1.87 16.51 -6.51
CA PHE A 150 1.41 16.07 -5.18
C PHE A 150 0.36 17.02 -4.58
N SER A 151 0.10 18.17 -5.23
CA SER A 151 -0.88 19.12 -4.73
C SER A 151 -2.29 18.57 -4.90
N LYS A 152 -3.17 18.93 -3.97
CA LYS A 152 -4.59 18.57 -4.04
C LYS A 152 -5.23 19.08 -5.33
N GLU A 153 -4.94 20.33 -5.72
CA GLU A 153 -5.44 20.95 -6.94
C GLU A 153 -5.06 20.15 -8.20
N HIS A 154 -3.79 19.74 -8.31
CA HIS A 154 -3.36 18.88 -9.43
C HIS A 154 -4.11 17.55 -9.42
N ILE A 155 -4.12 16.85 -8.29
CA ILE A 155 -4.79 15.54 -8.16
C ILE A 155 -6.28 15.64 -8.51
N GLU A 156 -6.97 16.69 -8.07
CA GLU A 156 -8.39 16.91 -8.34
C GLU A 156 -8.67 17.22 -9.81
N SER A 157 -7.70 17.78 -10.54
CA SER A 157 -7.82 18.06 -11.97
C SER A 157 -7.65 16.84 -12.88
N LEU A 158 -7.11 15.72 -12.36
CA LEU A 158 -6.79 14.54 -13.17
C LEU A 158 -8.01 13.67 -13.44
N ASP A 159 -8.21 13.26 -14.69
CA ASP A 159 -9.19 12.24 -15.09
C ASP A 159 -8.58 10.83 -15.19
N PHE A 160 -7.28 10.72 -14.91
CA PHE A 160 -6.48 9.50 -14.99
C PHE A 160 -6.58 8.84 -16.38
N VAL A 161 -6.44 9.66 -17.42
CA VAL A 161 -6.27 9.19 -18.80
C VAL A 161 -4.81 8.82 -19.06
N GLU A 162 -4.56 8.04 -20.11
CA GLU A 162 -3.19 7.62 -20.46
C GLU A 162 -2.27 8.84 -20.65
N GLY A 163 -1.11 8.83 -19.97
CA GLY A 163 -0.16 9.93 -19.91
C GLY A 163 -0.28 10.84 -18.67
N ASP A 164 -1.39 10.77 -17.92
CA ASP A 164 -1.54 11.57 -16.69
C ASP A 164 -0.49 11.15 -15.64
N LEU A 165 0.22 12.14 -15.09
CA LEU A 165 1.22 11.94 -14.04
C LEU A 165 0.69 12.41 -12.68
N VAL A 166 0.75 11.55 -11.68
CA VAL A 166 0.36 11.86 -10.30
C VAL A 166 1.47 11.52 -9.31
N ASN A 167 1.64 12.34 -8.28
CA ASN A 167 2.64 12.15 -7.22
C ASN A 167 4.07 11.94 -7.76
N GLY A 168 4.38 12.56 -8.90
CA GLY A 168 5.68 12.56 -9.58
C GLY A 168 6.18 11.21 -10.08
N LEU A 169 5.45 10.13 -9.82
CA LEU A 169 5.96 8.77 -9.91
C LEU A 169 5.00 7.79 -10.58
N TYR A 170 3.69 8.07 -10.57
CA TYR A 170 2.67 7.21 -11.15
C TYR A 170 2.16 7.85 -12.44
N GLU A 171 2.55 7.29 -13.58
CA GLU A 171 2.08 7.71 -14.90
C GLU A 171 1.04 6.70 -15.39
N VAL A 172 -0.14 7.16 -15.81
CA VAL A 172 -1.19 6.27 -16.31
C VAL A 172 -0.77 5.68 -17.65
N VAL A 173 -0.72 4.35 -17.74
CA VAL A 173 -0.45 3.61 -18.98
C VAL A 173 -1.66 2.86 -19.51
N LYS A 174 -2.67 2.66 -18.65
CA LYS A 174 -3.95 2.08 -19.08
C LYS A 174 -5.09 2.61 -18.23
N ARG A 175 -6.22 2.91 -18.89
CA ARG A 175 -7.47 3.32 -18.24
C ARG A 175 -8.66 2.52 -18.76
N THR A 176 -9.46 1.97 -17.85
CA THR A 176 -10.81 1.44 -18.13
C THR A 176 -11.85 2.20 -17.31
N ALA A 177 -13.13 1.82 -17.37
CA ALA A 177 -14.16 2.45 -16.53
C ALA A 177 -13.87 2.26 -15.03
N VAL A 178 -13.41 1.07 -14.64
CA VAL A 178 -13.27 0.66 -13.24
C VAL A 178 -11.86 0.14 -12.92
N GLY A 179 -10.88 0.50 -13.76
CA GLY A 179 -9.49 0.07 -13.61
C GLY A 179 -8.51 1.11 -14.14
N VAL A 180 -7.33 1.15 -13.53
CA VAL A 180 -6.20 1.96 -13.95
C VAL A 180 -4.91 1.19 -13.70
N GLU A 181 -4.02 1.22 -14.69
CA GLU A 181 -2.65 0.73 -14.55
C GLU A 181 -1.70 1.92 -14.65
N PHE A 182 -0.86 2.09 -13.66
CA PHE A 182 0.19 3.10 -13.61
C PHE A 182 1.55 2.45 -13.86
N GLN A 183 2.38 3.07 -14.67
CA GLN A 183 3.81 2.87 -14.65
C GLN A 183 4.42 3.59 -13.45
N ILE A 184 5.28 2.87 -12.72
CA ILE A 184 6.05 3.43 -11.61
C ILE A 184 7.37 3.94 -12.20
N ASN A 185 7.55 5.26 -12.17
CA ASN A 185 8.75 5.97 -12.60
C ASN A 185 9.54 6.40 -11.36
N PRO A 186 10.40 5.55 -10.78
CA PRO A 186 11.17 5.94 -9.61
C PRO A 186 12.20 7.02 -9.97
N PRO A 187 12.62 7.86 -9.00
CA PRO A 187 13.61 8.87 -9.29
C PRO A 187 14.94 8.19 -9.67
N PRO A 188 15.60 8.59 -10.78
CA PRO A 188 16.80 7.93 -11.27
C PRO A 188 17.94 7.85 -10.25
N LYS A 189 18.00 8.81 -9.33
CA LYS A 189 19.05 8.90 -8.28
C LYS A 189 18.87 7.90 -7.15
N PHE A 190 17.64 7.43 -6.89
CA PHE A 190 17.36 6.58 -5.73
C PHE A 190 17.22 5.10 -6.10
N ASN A 191 16.67 4.79 -7.27
CA ASN A 191 16.36 3.42 -7.68
C ASN A 191 16.63 3.21 -9.19
N PRO A 192 17.86 3.41 -9.69
CA PRO A 192 18.16 3.31 -11.10
C PRO A 192 17.94 1.88 -11.61
N GLY A 193 17.02 1.70 -12.54
CA GLY A 193 16.80 0.40 -13.18
C GLY A 193 15.68 -0.47 -12.59
N ILE A 194 14.97 0.03 -11.58
CA ILE A 194 13.73 -0.58 -11.08
C ILE A 194 12.59 -0.05 -11.93
N GLU A 195 11.77 -0.97 -12.42
CA GLU A 195 10.53 -0.67 -13.11
C GLU A 195 9.37 -1.25 -12.31
N GLY A 196 8.17 -0.72 -12.50
CA GLY A 196 7.00 -1.24 -11.82
C GLY A 196 5.67 -0.89 -12.46
N ARG A 197 4.64 -1.59 -12.00
CA ARG A 197 3.23 -1.29 -12.22
C ARG A 197 2.52 -1.16 -10.88
N LEU A 198 1.69 -0.13 -10.76
CA LEU A 198 0.64 -0.06 -9.75
C LEU A 198 -0.70 -0.22 -10.47
N ILE A 199 -1.47 -1.22 -10.08
CA ILE A 199 -2.79 -1.50 -10.64
C ILE A 199 -3.82 -1.23 -9.57
N ILE A 200 -4.84 -0.44 -9.88
CA ILE A 200 -6.01 -0.23 -9.02
C ILE A 200 -7.23 -0.58 -9.86
N GLN A 201 -8.06 -1.51 -9.41
CA GLN A 201 -9.27 -1.89 -10.13
C GLN A 201 -10.39 -2.37 -9.21
N LEU A 202 -11.63 -2.14 -9.63
CA LEU A 202 -12.82 -2.73 -9.03
C LEU A 202 -13.25 -3.93 -9.87
N ARG A 203 -13.48 -5.05 -9.19
CA ARG A 203 -13.95 -6.28 -9.84
C ARG A 203 -15.36 -6.62 -9.36
N PRO A 204 -16.31 -6.87 -10.27
CA PRO A 204 -17.59 -7.42 -9.86
C PRO A 204 -17.40 -8.81 -9.26
N ARG A 205 -18.16 -9.11 -8.19
CA ARG A 205 -18.31 -10.44 -7.62
C ARG A 205 -19.79 -10.78 -7.57
N ASN A 206 -20.11 -12.07 -7.40
CA ASN A 206 -21.51 -12.56 -7.35
C ASN A 206 -22.41 -11.69 -6.46
N HIS A 207 -21.88 -11.21 -5.33
CA HIS A 207 -22.50 -10.16 -4.52
C HIS A 207 -21.46 -9.07 -4.24
N GLY A 208 -21.72 -7.87 -4.76
CA GLY A 208 -20.90 -6.68 -4.55
C GLY A 208 -19.68 -6.58 -5.48
N ALA A 209 -18.65 -5.94 -4.96
CA ALA A 209 -17.39 -5.69 -5.66
C ALA A 209 -16.17 -6.08 -4.82
N VAL A 210 -15.01 -6.12 -5.45
CA VAL A 210 -13.72 -6.19 -4.78
C VAL A 210 -12.85 -5.06 -5.30
N LEU A 211 -12.41 -4.18 -4.41
CA LEU A 211 -11.32 -3.26 -4.71
C LEU A 211 -10.00 -4.03 -4.62
N GLN A 212 -9.26 -4.01 -5.71
CA GLN A 212 -7.97 -4.64 -5.84
C GLN A 212 -6.91 -3.57 -6.08
N THR A 213 -5.84 -3.62 -5.31
CA THR A 213 -4.60 -2.87 -5.54
C THR A 213 -3.48 -3.88 -5.70
N GLU A 214 -2.67 -3.73 -6.75
CA GLU A 214 -1.50 -4.57 -6.97
C GLU A 214 -0.28 -3.73 -7.27
N THR A 215 0.85 -4.08 -6.67
CA THR A 215 2.14 -3.49 -6.98
C THR A 215 3.06 -4.59 -7.51
N ILE A 216 3.52 -4.44 -8.75
CA ILE A 216 4.50 -5.33 -9.38
C ILE A 216 5.77 -4.51 -9.59
N GLN A 217 6.88 -4.94 -9.04
CA GLN A 217 8.20 -4.33 -9.26
C GLN A 217 9.16 -5.35 -9.82
N TRP A 218 9.98 -4.94 -10.79
CA TRP A 218 11.01 -5.79 -11.36
C TRP A 218 12.30 -5.03 -11.63
N SER A 219 13.39 -5.79 -11.65
CA SER A 219 14.69 -5.33 -12.14
C SER A 219 15.34 -6.47 -12.93
N HIS A 220 15.93 -6.13 -14.07
CA HIS A 220 16.75 -7.06 -14.83
C HIS A 220 17.99 -7.45 -14.03
N HIS A 221 18.42 -8.71 -14.10
CA HIS A 221 19.58 -9.21 -13.35
C HIS A 221 20.88 -8.47 -13.72
N ASP A 222 21.01 -8.02 -14.97
CA ASP A 222 22.20 -7.30 -15.44
C ASP A 222 22.37 -5.89 -14.86
N LYS A 223 21.30 -5.28 -14.33
CA LYS A 223 21.36 -3.90 -13.80
C LYS A 223 22.07 -3.80 -12.43
N ARG A 224 22.69 -4.88 -11.94
CA ARG A 224 23.49 -4.97 -10.69
C ARG A 224 22.78 -4.47 -9.43
N LEU A 225 21.47 -4.29 -9.46
CA LEU A 225 20.68 -3.96 -8.28
C LEU A 225 20.58 -5.19 -7.36
N THR A 226 21.18 -5.09 -6.19
CA THR A 226 21.25 -6.19 -5.24
C THR A 226 19.94 -6.43 -4.49
N HIS A 227 19.05 -5.43 -4.40
CA HIS A 227 17.77 -5.53 -3.67
C HIS A 227 16.69 -4.61 -4.26
N LEU A 228 15.46 -5.10 -4.33
CA LEU A 228 14.28 -4.28 -4.60
C LEU A 228 13.80 -3.59 -3.30
N PRO A 229 13.22 -2.38 -3.34
CA PRO A 229 12.78 -1.65 -2.14
C PRO A 229 11.83 -2.47 -1.25
N LEU A 230 10.91 -3.21 -1.87
CA LEU A 230 9.94 -4.07 -1.17
C LEU A 230 10.56 -5.30 -0.49
N GLU A 231 11.84 -5.57 -0.66
CA GLU A 231 12.54 -6.65 0.04
C GLU A 231 13.13 -6.20 1.37
N SER A 232 13.29 -4.88 1.57
CA SER A 232 13.67 -4.33 2.87
C SER A 232 12.49 -4.47 3.84
N LYS A 233 12.71 -5.12 4.99
CA LYS A 233 11.66 -5.32 6.01
C LYS A 233 10.98 -4.02 6.43
N PHE A 234 11.74 -2.94 6.56
CA PHE A 234 11.20 -1.65 6.99
C PHE A 234 10.39 -0.97 5.88
N ILE A 235 10.93 -0.94 4.65
CA ILE A 235 10.24 -0.34 3.50
C ILE A 235 8.99 -1.14 3.15
N SER A 236 9.09 -2.48 3.14
CA SER A 236 7.96 -3.38 2.98
C SER A 236 6.89 -3.15 4.04
N PHE A 237 7.26 -2.99 5.32
CA PHE A 237 6.28 -2.68 6.36
C PHE A 237 5.55 -1.36 6.09
N LEU A 238 6.26 -0.29 5.73
CA LEU A 238 5.65 1.00 5.42
C LEU A 238 4.75 0.94 4.18
N HIS A 239 5.20 0.27 3.11
CA HIS A 239 4.43 0.03 1.89
C HIS A 239 3.14 -0.73 2.22
N ASN A 240 3.27 -1.87 2.92
CA ASN A 240 2.14 -2.71 3.32
C ASN A 240 1.15 -1.92 4.19
N TRP A 241 1.65 -1.08 5.11
CA TRP A 241 0.78 -0.24 5.92
C TRP A 241 0.03 0.79 5.08
N ALA A 242 0.73 1.49 4.18
CA ALA A 242 0.15 2.51 3.31
C ALA A 242 -0.88 1.90 2.36
N GLU A 243 -0.55 0.80 1.68
CA GLU A 243 -1.46 0.13 0.74
C GLU A 243 -2.74 -0.34 1.43
N ARG A 244 -2.61 -0.96 2.61
CA ARG A 244 -3.76 -1.38 3.42
C ARG A 244 -4.64 -0.21 3.84
N TRP A 245 -4.02 0.87 4.29
CA TRP A 245 -4.74 2.05 4.76
C TRP A 245 -5.50 2.72 3.61
N ILE A 246 -4.84 2.91 2.47
CA ILE A 246 -5.43 3.49 1.25
C ILE A 246 -6.55 2.59 0.74
N ALA A 247 -6.36 1.27 0.65
CA ALA A 247 -7.41 0.36 0.18
C ALA A 247 -8.67 0.40 1.05
N VAL A 248 -8.52 0.40 2.38
CA VAL A 248 -9.67 0.48 3.30
C VAL A 248 -10.37 1.85 3.20
N LYS A 249 -9.60 2.94 3.19
CA LYS A 249 -10.18 4.28 3.11
C LYS A 249 -10.84 4.54 1.75
N GLY A 250 -10.21 4.13 0.66
CA GLY A 250 -10.76 4.24 -0.69
C GLY A 250 -12.05 3.46 -0.87
N ALA A 251 -12.13 2.23 -0.35
CA ALA A 251 -13.37 1.44 -0.36
C ALA A 251 -14.50 2.13 0.41
N ASN A 252 -14.21 2.67 1.60
CA ASN A 252 -15.21 3.39 2.40
C ASN A 252 -15.64 4.70 1.74
N TYR A 253 -14.71 5.42 1.10
CA TYR A 253 -15.03 6.63 0.35
C TYR A 253 -15.94 6.32 -0.84
N LEU A 254 -15.62 5.28 -1.62
CA LEU A 254 -16.44 4.83 -2.73
C LEU A 254 -17.87 4.49 -2.28
N LEU A 255 -18.02 3.72 -1.19
CA LEU A 255 -19.33 3.43 -0.61
C LEU A 255 -20.11 4.67 -0.14
N SER A 256 -19.42 5.76 0.19
CA SER A 256 -20.08 6.99 0.63
C SER A 256 -20.58 7.85 -0.53
N ILE A 257 -20.05 7.65 -1.75
CA ILE A 257 -20.44 8.42 -2.94
C ILE A 257 -21.33 7.63 -3.90
N SER A 258 -21.29 6.29 -3.86
CA SER A 258 -22.08 5.41 -4.72
C SER A 258 -23.46 5.05 -4.14
N GLN A 259 -24.06 5.95 -3.34
CA GLN A 259 -25.40 5.78 -2.74
C GLN A 259 -26.50 6.38 -3.61
#